data_AF-A0A4U5W4E4-F1
#
_entry.id   AF-A0A4U5W4E4-F1
#
_cell.length_a   1.000
_cell.length_b   1.000
_cell.length_c   1.000
_cell.angle_alpha   90.00
_cell.angle_beta   90.00
_cell.angle_gamma   90.00
#
_symmetry.space_group_name_H-M   'P 1'
#
loop_
_entity.id
_entity.type
_entity.pdbx_description
1 polymer ?
#
loop_
_entity_poly.entity_id
_entity_poly.type
_entity_poly.pdbx_seq_one_letter_code
_entity_poly.pdbx_strand_id
1 'polypeptide(L)' 'MLAVSERILGRGGITEGLIWHKPVDSDPERTFQQIACSEEDGIVMPSGKREVPLSLDKEGERWCPDCLAVIRSNSAKK' A
#
# COMPACT_ATOMS: atom_id res chain seq x y z
N MET A 1 1.49 3.07 10.28
CA MET A 1 0.49 3.57 9.31
C MET A 1 -0.23 2.37 8.73
N LEU A 2 -1.56 2.36 8.69
CA LEU A 2 -2.30 1.24 8.11
C LEU A 2 -2.09 1.23 6.59
N ALA A 3 -1.64 0.11 6.05
CA ALA A 3 -1.25 -0.05 4.64
C ALA A 3 -1.72 -1.39 4.08
N VAL A 4 -1.96 -1.43 2.78
CA VAL A 4 -2.16 -2.66 2.01
C VAL A 4 -0.95 -2.87 1.10
N SER A 5 -0.52 -4.12 0.94
CA SER A 5 0.60 -4.45 0.05
C SER A 5 0.10 -5.00 -1.29
N GLU A 6 0.63 -4.42 -2.35
CA GLU A 6 0.57 -4.93 -3.70
C GLU A 6 1.82 -5.78 -3.96
N ARG A 7 1.62 -7.01 -4.44
CA ARG A 7 2.72 -7.92 -4.76
C ARG A 7 3.17 -7.68 -6.19
N ILE A 8 4.44 -7.30 -6.35
CA ILE A 8 5.07 -7.23 -7.66
C ILE A 8 5.58 -8.62 -7.99
N LEU A 9 4.89 -9.28 -8.91
CA LEU A 9 5.28 -10.59 -9.42
C LEU A 9 6.33 -10.40 -10.52
N GLY A 10 7.51 -10.97 -10.29
CA GLY A 10 8.57 -11.05 -11.27
C GLY A 10 8.46 -12.26 -12.19
N ARG A 11 9.56 -12.52 -12.90
CA ARG A 11 9.63 -13.61 -13.88
C ARG A 11 9.41 -14.96 -13.18
N GLY A 12 8.38 -15.69 -13.59
CA GLY A 12 8.01 -16.99 -13.03
C GLY A 12 7.05 -16.93 -11.83
N GLY A 13 6.42 -15.79 -11.55
CA GLY A 13 5.43 -15.66 -10.46
C GLY A 13 6.04 -15.54 -9.07
N ILE A 14 7.36 -15.34 -8.98
CA ILE A 14 8.06 -15.05 -7.73
C ILE A 14 7.77 -13.61 -7.35
N THR A 15 7.40 -13.36 -6.09
CA THR A 15 7.24 -11.99 -5.59
C THR A 15 8.62 -11.33 -5.50
N GLU A 16 8.88 -10.35 -6.36
CA GLU A 16 10.14 -9.59 -6.40
C GLU A 16 10.09 -8.36 -5.50
N GLY A 17 8.89 -7.88 -5.16
CA GLY A 17 8.75 -6.76 -4.25
C GLY A 17 7.34 -6.58 -3.74
N LEU A 18 7.22 -5.75 -2.71
CA LEU A 18 5.96 -5.30 -2.14
C LEU A 18 5.89 -3.78 -2.24
N ILE A 19 4.81 -3.30 -2.84
CA ILE A 19 4.48 -1.87 -2.83
C ILE A 19 3.38 -1.65 -1.79
N TRP A 20 3.65 -0.77 -0.84
CA TRP A 20 2.70 -0.40 0.20
C TRP A 20 1.88 0.81 -0.25
N HIS A 21 0.56 0.67 -0.15
CA HIS A 21 -0.41 1.71 -0.48
C HIS A 21 -1.23 2.07 0.75
N LYS A 22 -1.63 3.33 0.82
CA LYS A 22 -2.59 3.81 1.83
C LYS A 22 -3.99 3.38 1.38
N PRO A 23 -4.71 2.56 2.14
CA PRO A 23 -6.11 2.26 1.84
C PRO A 23 -6.97 3.52 2.07
N VAL A 24 -7.96 3.73 1.20
CA VAL A 24 -8.97 4.79 1.39
C VAL A 24 -9.99 4.36 2.44
N ASP A 25 -10.40 3.10 2.38
CA ASP A 25 -11.36 2.52 3.32
C ASP A 25 -10.70 1.86 4.52
N SER A 26 -11.42 1.84 5.65
CA SER A 26 -11.01 1.13 6.86
C SER A 26 -11.39 -0.35 6.84
N ASP A 27 -12.28 -0.79 5.94
CA ASP A 27 -12.76 -2.18 5.90
C ASP A 27 -11.65 -3.19 5.50
N PRO A 28 -11.20 -4.09 6.40
CA PRO A 28 -10.07 -4.98 6.17
C PRO A 28 -10.45 -6.30 5.47
N GLU A 29 -11.73 -6.61 5.33
CA GLU A 29 -12.24 -7.87 4.76
C GLU A 29 -12.66 -7.72 3.29
N ARG A 30 -12.73 -6.48 2.79
CA ARG A 30 -12.97 -6.21 1.38
C ARG A 30 -11.93 -6.88 0.49
N THR A 31 -12.42 -7.70 -0.43
CA THR A 31 -11.63 -8.35 -1.47
C THR A 31 -10.99 -7.35 -2.43
N PHE A 32 -11.55 -6.14 -2.53
CA PHE A 32 -11.01 -5.03 -3.30
C PHE A 32 -10.71 -3.86 -2.37
N GLN A 33 -9.44 -3.49 -2.25
CA GLN A 33 -9.04 -2.33 -1.48
C GLN A 33 -8.70 -1.15 -2.37
N GLN A 34 -9.54 -0.12 -2.30
CA GLN A 34 -9.25 1.15 -2.95
C GLN A 34 -8.04 1.83 -2.28
N ILE A 35 -7.15 2.39 -3.10
CA ILE A 35 -5.88 2.99 -2.69
C ILE A 35 -5.92 4.50 -2.87
N ALA A 36 -5.26 5.25 -2.00
CA ALA A 36 -5.37 6.71 -2.01
C ALA A 36 -4.76 7.39 -3.26
N CYS A 37 -3.91 6.68 -4.01
CA CYS A 37 -3.31 7.19 -5.24
C CYS A 37 -4.18 7.01 -6.48
N SER A 38 -5.24 6.18 -6.42
CA SER A 38 -6.11 5.91 -7.57
C SER A 38 -7.55 5.71 -7.11
N GLU A 39 -8.48 6.45 -7.70
CA GLU A 39 -9.92 6.33 -7.39
C GLU A 39 -10.57 5.14 -8.11
N GLU A 40 -10.07 4.79 -9.29
CA GLU A 40 -10.58 3.70 -10.13
C GLU A 40 -9.79 2.40 -9.93
N ASP A 41 -8.54 2.51 -9.48
CA ASP A 41 -7.61 1.40 -9.31
C ASP A 41 -7.51 0.98 -7.84
N GLY A 42 -7.20 -0.28 -7.60
CA GLY A 42 -7.17 -0.83 -6.26
C GLY A 42 -6.63 -2.25 -6.21
N ILE A 43 -6.25 -2.66 -5.02
CA ILE A 43 -5.60 -3.96 -4.82
C ILE A 43 -6.68 -5.02 -4.68
N VAL A 44 -6.78 -5.89 -5.68
CA VAL A 44 -7.63 -7.10 -5.64
C VAL A 44 -6.90 -8.18 -4.85
N MET A 45 -7.57 -8.77 -3.86
CA MET A 45 -6.98 -9.69 -2.88
C MET A 45 -5.74 -9.10 -2.20
N PRO A 46 -5.88 -7.96 -1.50
CA PRO A 46 -4.76 -7.37 -0.78
C PRO A 46 -4.23 -8.39 0.23
N SER A 47 -2.91 -8.51 0.32
CA SER A 47 -2.33 -9.14 1.50
C SER A 47 -2.75 -8.25 2.68
N GLY A 48 -3.54 -8.81 3.60
CA GLY A 48 -4.35 -8.06 4.56
C GLY A 48 -3.67 -6.86 5.22
N LYS A 49 -4.48 -5.86 5.59
CA LYS A 49 -3.98 -4.58 6.12
C LYS A 49 -2.99 -4.79 7.25
N ARG A 50 -1.84 -4.14 7.15
CA ARG A 50 -0.80 -4.19 8.18
C ARG A 50 -0.40 -2.78 8.59
N GLU A 51 -0.01 -2.65 9.85
CA GLU A 51 0.69 -1.45 10.29
C GLU A 51 2.13 -1.47 9.78
N VAL A 52 2.43 -0.51 8.91
CA VAL A 52 3.72 -0.38 8.24
C VAL A 52 4.33 0.98 8.57
N PRO A 53 5.63 1.04 8.90
CA PRO A 53 6.34 2.31 9.08
C PRO A 53 6.52 3.05 7.75
N LEU A 54 6.54 4.38 7.78
CA LEU A 54 6.71 5.20 6.57
C LEU A 54 8.13 5.14 6.00
N SER A 55 9.12 4.93 6.88
CA SER A 55 10.46 4.54 6.49
C SER A 55 10.51 3.02 6.47
N LEU A 56 10.72 2.46 5.27
CA LEU A 56 10.91 1.03 5.08
C LEU A 56 12.41 0.78 4.96
N ASP A 57 12.97 0.02 5.89
CA ASP A 57 14.38 -0.37 5.88
C ASP A 57 14.61 -1.72 5.18
N LYS A 58 13.53 -2.37 4.72
CA LYS A 58 13.56 -3.72 4.17
C LYS A 58 13.68 -3.71 2.64
N GLU A 59 14.71 -4.38 2.14
CA GLU A 59 14.94 -4.53 0.70
C GLU A 59 13.76 -5.22 0.03
N GLY A 60 13.32 -4.66 -1.11
CA GLY A 60 12.16 -5.13 -1.86
C GLY A 60 10.81 -4.58 -1.39
N GLU A 61 10.76 -3.85 -0.27
CA GLU A 61 9.54 -3.18 0.21
C GLU A 61 9.65 -1.68 -0.01
N ARG A 62 8.66 -1.07 -0.67
CA ARG A 62 8.62 0.38 -0.86
C ARG A 62 7.21 0.93 -0.74
N TRP A 63 7.09 2.19 -0.34
CA TRP A 63 5.81 2.89 -0.42
C TRP A 63 5.55 3.37 -1.85
N CYS A 64 4.29 3.32 -2.27
CA CYS A 64 3.85 4.06 -3.44
C CYS A 64 4.10 5.57 -3.20
N PRO A 65 4.80 6.27 -4.11
CA PRO A 65 5.22 7.66 -3.90
C PRO A 65 4.02 8.60 -3.71
N ASP A 66 2.93 8.41 -4.45
CA ASP A 66 1.69 9.18 -4.28
C ASP A 66 1.02 8.90 -2.94
N CYS A 67 0.87 7.63 -2.55
CA CYS A 67 0.33 7.29 -1.24
C CYS A 67 1.19 7.87 -0.11
N LEU A 68 2.52 7.82 -0.24
CA LEU A 68 3.45 8.38 0.72
C LEU A 68 3.31 9.91 0.82
N ALA A 69 3.18 10.60 -0.32
CA ALA A 69 2.93 12.03 -0.37
C ALA A 69 1.61 12.38 0.34
N VAL A 70 0.53 11.66 0.04
CA VAL A 70 -0.78 11.83 0.71
C VAL A 70 -0.66 11.61 2.22
N ILE A 71 0.06 10.57 2.66
CA ILE A 71 0.27 10.33 4.10
C ILE A 71 1.03 11.50 4.74
N ARG A 72 2.13 11.95 4.13
CA ARG A 72 2.96 13.05 4.62
C ARG A 72 2.19 14.38 4.67
N SER A 73 1.40 14.68 3.64
CA SER A 73 0.52 15.86 3.62
C SER A 73 -0.57 15.79 4.69
N ASN A 74 -1.09 14.59 4.99
CA ASN A 74 -2.06 14.41 6.05
C ASN A 74 -1.44 14.52 7.46
N SER A 75 -0.15 14.18 7.61
CA SER A 75 0.60 14.38 8.85
C SER A 75 0.95 15.86 9.13
N ALA A 76 1.03 16.71 8.10
CA ALA A 76 1.33 18.13 8.23
C ALA A 76 0.13 19.00 8.66
N LYS A 77 -1.07 18.41 8.81
CA LYS A 77 -2.31 19.11 9.19
C LYS A 77 -2.70 18.94 10.65
N LYS A 78 -1.77 18.54 11.53
CA LYS A 78 -2.03 18.28 12.94
C LYS A 78 -1.47 19.36 13.85
#